data_AF-A0A7V3FZW8-F1
#
_entry.id   AF-A0A7V3FZW8-F1
#
_cell.length_a   1.000
_cell.length_b   1.000
_cell.length_c   1.000
_cell.angle_alpha   90.00
_cell.angle_beta   90.00
_cell.angle_gamma   90.00
#
_symmetry.space_group_name_H-M   'P 1'
#
loop_
_entity.id
_entity.type
_entity.pdbx_description
1 polymer ?
#
loop_
_entity_poly.entity_id
_entity_poly.type
_entity_poly.pdbx_seq_one_letter_code
_entity_poly.pdbx_strand_id
1 'polypeptide(L)'
;SVSVEPISQSLGDLAALAEAGASREEIANAFGVPLAFLTTQTNLANLQAAERQHAALTIRPRLRRRDEKLNEQLMPLYDPTGRLFLASDDPVPSDREWLLRQQESDLRLGVRSINEVRAERGLPPVPWGDRLVSGEPESPPVADAPGSARSSRR
;
A
#
# COMPACT_ATOMS: atom_id res chain seq x y z
N SER A 1 32.81 -26.39 -55.88
CA SER A 1 31.57 -25.72 -55.40
C SER A 1 31.49 -25.94 -53.91
N VAL A 2 31.59 -24.88 -53.10
CA VAL A 2 31.52 -25.01 -51.64
C VAL A 2 30.05 -25.15 -51.25
N SER A 3 29.70 -26.26 -50.62
CA SER A 3 28.37 -26.51 -50.04
C SER A 3 28.34 -25.90 -48.64
N VAL A 4 27.30 -25.13 -48.35
CA VAL A 4 27.04 -24.55 -47.01
C VAL A 4 25.75 -25.16 -46.51
N GLU A 5 25.84 -25.99 -45.47
CA GLU A 5 24.66 -26.44 -44.73
C GLU A 5 24.43 -25.53 -43.52
N PRO A 6 23.20 -25.00 -43.33
CA PRO A 6 22.88 -24.21 -42.16
C PRO A 6 22.83 -25.12 -40.92
N ILE A 7 23.60 -24.76 -39.90
CA ILE A 7 23.57 -25.42 -38.60
C ILE A 7 22.18 -25.19 -37.99
N SER A 8 21.40 -26.26 -37.83
CA SER A 8 20.13 -26.22 -37.12
C SER A 8 20.38 -26.24 -35.61
N GLN A 9 19.52 -25.57 -34.84
CA GLN A 9 19.62 -25.61 -33.38
C GLN A 9 19.42 -27.05 -32.90
N SER A 10 20.32 -27.48 -32.03
CA SER A 10 20.31 -28.81 -31.42
C SER A 10 19.18 -28.91 -30.39
N LEU A 11 18.51 -30.07 -30.34
CA LEU A 11 17.56 -30.39 -29.25
C LEU A 11 18.19 -30.25 -27.85
N GLY A 12 19.51 -30.43 -27.74
CA GLY A 12 20.26 -30.25 -26.48
C GLY A 12 20.32 -28.81 -26.01
N ASP A 13 20.41 -27.84 -26.93
CA ASP A 13 20.47 -26.41 -26.56
C ASP A 13 19.12 -25.95 -25.98
N LEU A 14 18.02 -26.44 -26.53
CA LEU A 14 16.67 -26.19 -26.01
C LEU A 14 16.47 -26.82 -24.63
N ALA A 15 16.99 -28.03 -24.41
CA ALA A 15 16.92 -28.69 -23.11
C ALA A 15 17.72 -27.94 -22.04
N ALA A 16 18.92 -27.47 -22.36
CA ALA A 16 19.76 -26.69 -21.43
C ALA A 16 19.11 -25.36 -21.04
N LEU A 17 18.47 -24.66 -21.98
CA LEU A 17 17.72 -23.44 -21.70
C LEU A 17 16.52 -23.69 -20.78
N ALA A 18 15.80 -24.80 -20.98
CA ALA A 18 14.68 -25.18 -20.12
C ALA A 18 15.13 -25.50 -18.69
N GLU A 19 16.24 -26.23 -18.54
CA GLU A 19 16.83 -26.57 -17.24
C GLU A 19 17.31 -25.33 -16.46
N ALA A 20 17.95 -24.38 -17.16
CA ALA A 20 18.34 -23.10 -16.58
C ALA A 20 17.11 -22.28 -16.12
N GLY A 21 16.02 -22.34 -16.89
CA GLY A 21 14.73 -21.72 -16.54
C GLY A 21 14.14 -22.30 -15.26
N ALA A 22 14.08 -23.63 -15.14
CA ALA A 22 13.60 -24.32 -13.95
C ALA A 22 14.46 -24.01 -12.71
N SER A 23 15.79 -24.01 -12.87
CA SER A 23 16.73 -23.66 -11.80
C SER A 23 16.49 -22.25 -11.25
N ARG A 24 16.22 -21.28 -12.14
CA ARG A 24 15.89 -19.90 -11.73
C ARG A 24 14.60 -19.86 -10.89
N GLU A 25 13.60 -20.65 -11.26
CA GLU A 25 12.32 -20.68 -10.55
C GLU A 25 12.45 -21.32 -9.16
N GLU A 26 13.19 -22.41 -9.05
CA GLU A 26 13.48 -23.06 -7.77
C GLU A 26 14.21 -22.11 -6.81
N ILE A 27 15.24 -21.41 -7.29
CA ILE A 27 15.97 -20.43 -6.49
C ILE A 27 15.05 -19.28 -6.06
N ALA A 28 14.26 -18.72 -6.97
CA ALA A 28 13.35 -17.63 -6.66
C ALA A 28 12.34 -18.05 -5.57
N ASN A 29 11.77 -19.25 -5.69
CA ASN A 29 10.84 -19.81 -4.71
C ASN A 29 11.52 -20.04 -3.35
N ALA A 30 12.76 -20.54 -3.31
CA ALA A 30 13.50 -20.73 -2.07
C ALA A 30 13.72 -19.42 -1.29
N PHE A 31 13.93 -18.31 -2.02
CA PHE A 31 14.09 -16.99 -1.41
C PHE A 31 12.78 -16.21 -1.21
N GLY A 32 11.66 -16.73 -1.73
CA GLY A 32 10.35 -16.05 -1.71
C GLY A 32 10.27 -14.84 -2.65
N VAL A 33 11.07 -14.84 -3.72
CA VAL A 33 11.08 -13.79 -4.74
C VAL A 33 10.07 -14.15 -5.83
N PRO A 34 9.07 -13.30 -6.12
CA PRO A 34 8.13 -13.55 -7.20
C PRO A 34 8.81 -13.60 -8.56
N LEU A 35 8.43 -14.57 -9.40
CA LEU A 35 8.95 -14.69 -10.77
C LEU A 35 8.64 -13.48 -11.64
N ALA A 36 7.59 -12.72 -11.30
CA ALA A 36 7.23 -11.48 -11.96
C ALA A 36 8.37 -10.43 -11.96
N PHE A 37 9.29 -10.47 -10.99
CA PHE A 37 10.46 -9.58 -10.96
C PHE A 37 11.59 -10.03 -11.87
N LEU A 38 11.61 -11.31 -12.25
CA LEU A 38 12.70 -11.93 -12.98
C LEU A 38 12.35 -12.17 -14.45
N THR A 39 11.09 -11.93 -14.85
CA THR A 39 10.60 -12.09 -16.21
C THR A 39 10.42 -10.74 -16.89
N THR A 40 10.65 -10.70 -18.20
CA THR A 40 10.41 -9.52 -19.04
C THR A 40 8.95 -9.41 -19.46
N GLN A 41 8.18 -10.50 -19.40
CA GLN A 41 6.78 -10.54 -19.81
C GLN A 41 5.84 -10.31 -18.63
N THR A 42 5.76 -9.07 -18.17
CA THR A 42 4.93 -8.71 -17.01
C THR A 42 4.25 -7.37 -17.23
N ASN A 43 3.00 -7.27 -16.78
CA ASN A 43 2.21 -6.04 -16.83
C ASN A 43 2.22 -5.35 -15.46
N LEU A 44 1.80 -4.09 -15.41
CA LEU A 44 1.81 -3.29 -14.18
C LEU A 44 0.98 -3.91 -13.05
N ALA A 45 -0.19 -4.47 -13.35
CA ALA A 45 -1.05 -5.10 -12.36
C ALA A 45 -0.39 -6.34 -11.73
N ASN A 46 0.28 -7.16 -12.55
CA ASN A 46 1.02 -8.35 -12.11
C ASN A 46 2.21 -7.96 -11.23
N LEU A 47 2.95 -6.90 -11.60
CA LEU A 47 4.05 -6.38 -10.77
C LEU A 47 3.54 -5.87 -9.42
N GLN A 48 2.47 -5.08 -9.41
CA GLN A 48 1.89 -4.55 -8.17
C GLN A 48 1.38 -5.68 -7.25
N ALA A 49 0.73 -6.69 -7.82
CA ALA A 49 0.31 -7.87 -7.07
C ALA A 49 1.52 -8.63 -6.49
N ALA A 50 2.56 -8.83 -7.29
CA ALA A 50 3.79 -9.49 -6.87
C ALA A 50 4.54 -8.71 -5.77
N GLU A 51 4.64 -7.38 -5.87
CA GLU A 51 5.20 -6.51 -4.83
C GLU A 51 4.47 -6.66 -3.50
N ARG A 52 3.13 -6.60 -3.52
CA ARG A 52 2.31 -6.78 -2.32
C ARG A 52 2.51 -8.16 -1.71
N GLN A 53 2.52 -9.21 -2.53
CA GLN A 53 2.73 -10.58 -2.06
C GLN A 53 4.13 -10.77 -1.47
N HIS A 54 5.17 -10.26 -2.12
CA HIS A 54 6.55 -10.33 -1.64
C HIS A 54 6.74 -9.59 -0.32
N ALA A 55 6.18 -8.38 -0.22
CA ALA A 55 6.21 -7.59 1.01
C ALA A 55 5.52 -8.34 2.16
N ALA A 56 4.36 -8.93 1.91
CA ALA A 56 3.55 -9.58 2.93
C ALA A 56 4.11 -10.93 3.39
N LEU A 57 4.52 -11.79 2.44
CA LEU A 57 4.89 -13.19 2.73
C LEU A 57 6.38 -13.39 2.98
N THR A 58 7.23 -12.49 2.49
CA THR A 58 8.69 -12.66 2.56
C THR A 58 9.36 -11.58 3.38
N ILE A 59 9.12 -10.31 3.07
CA ILE A 59 9.81 -9.19 3.75
C ILE A 59 9.31 -9.03 5.18
N ARG A 60 7.99 -8.92 5.38
CA ARG A 60 7.40 -8.69 6.71
C ARG A 60 7.82 -9.74 7.74
N PRO A 61 7.78 -11.07 7.47
CA PRO A 61 8.25 -12.06 8.44
C PRO A 61 9.75 -11.96 8.74
N ARG A 62 10.57 -11.58 7.75
CA ARG A 62 12.02 -11.39 7.93
C ARG A 62 12.32 -10.16 8.80
N LEU A 63 11.63 -9.04 8.55
CA LEU A 63 11.73 -7.85 9.40
C LEU A 63 11.33 -8.16 10.83
N ARG A 64 10.21 -8.86 11.03
CA ARG A 64 9.76 -9.28 12.36
C ARG A 64 10.81 -10.14 13.08
N ARG A 65 11.37 -11.16 12.43
CA ARG A 65 12.42 -12.00 13.03
C ARG A 65 13.66 -11.20 13.39
N ARG A 66 14.06 -10.26 12.54
CA ARG A 66 15.19 -9.36 12.80
C ARG A 66 14.91 -8.49 14.01
N ASP A 67 13.75 -7.86 14.06
CA ASP A 67 13.36 -6.94 15.13
C ASP A 67 13.21 -7.69 16.46
N GLU A 68 12.65 -8.90 16.45
CA GLU A 68 12.61 -9.80 17.61
C GLU A 68 14.03 -10.09 18.15
N LYS A 69 15.00 -10.35 17.27
CA LYS A 69 16.39 -10.58 17.71
C LYS A 69 17.09 -9.33 18.20
N LEU A 70 16.83 -8.18 17.59
CA LEU A 70 17.34 -6.90 18.09
C LEU A 70 16.71 -6.54 19.45
N ASN A 71 15.43 -6.83 19.65
CA ASN A 71 14.77 -6.66 20.94
C ASN A 71 15.30 -7.61 22.02
N GLU A 72 15.63 -8.86 21.65
CA GLU A 72 16.17 -9.83 22.59
C GLU A 72 17.63 -9.54 23.00
N GLN A 73 18.48 -9.14 22.04
CA GLN A 73 19.93 -9.04 22.26
C GLN A 73 20.46 -7.63 22.42
N LEU A 74 19.90 -6.66 21.67
CA LEU A 74 20.43 -5.30 21.61
C LEU A 74 19.71 -4.37 22.59
N MET A 75 18.38 -4.40 22.63
CA MET A 75 17.60 -3.47 23.48
C MET A 75 17.93 -3.54 24.98
N PRO A 76 18.16 -4.72 25.60
CA PRO A 76 18.48 -4.80 27.02
C PRO A 76 19.81 -4.12 27.39
N LEU A 77 20.71 -3.91 26.43
CA LEU A 77 21.97 -3.18 26.65
C LEU A 77 21.76 -1.67 26.80
N TYR A 78 20.65 -1.13 26.28
CA TYR A 78 20.36 0.31 26.27
C TYR A 78 19.18 0.70 27.16
N ASP A 79 18.22 -0.19 27.37
CA ASP A 79 17.09 0.03 28.27
C ASP A 79 16.81 -1.19 29.17
N PRO A 80 17.38 -1.23 30.38
CA PRO A 80 17.11 -2.30 31.34
C PRO A 80 15.69 -2.25 31.91
N THR A 81 14.93 -1.16 31.68
CA THR A 81 13.53 -1.05 32.15
C THR A 81 12.54 -1.78 31.25
N GLY A 82 12.94 -2.18 30.05
CA GLY A 82 12.12 -2.93 29.10
C GLY A 82 10.95 -2.11 28.51
N ARG A 83 11.06 -0.78 28.51
CA ARG A 83 10.03 0.12 27.98
C ARG A 83 10.25 0.43 26.50
N LEU A 84 11.49 0.36 26.03
CA LEU A 84 11.85 0.55 24.63
C LEU A 84 11.80 -0.79 23.88
N PHE A 85 11.22 -0.74 22.69
CA PHE A 85 11.27 -1.83 21.72
C PHE A 85 11.48 -1.26 20.33
N LEU A 86 12.16 -2.03 19.49
CA LEU A 86 12.35 -1.78 18.08
C LEU A 86 11.26 -2.49 17.30
N ALA A 87 10.54 -1.75 16.46
CA ALA A 87 9.59 -2.29 15.51
C ALA A 87 9.76 -1.55 14.18
N SER A 88 9.93 -2.29 13.11
CA SER A 88 9.93 -1.74 11.76
C SER A 88 8.52 -1.38 11.31
N ASP A 89 8.43 -0.38 10.45
CA ASP A 89 7.22 -0.09 9.72
C ASP A 89 6.79 -1.29 8.86
N ASP A 90 5.49 -1.44 8.66
CA ASP A 90 4.94 -2.49 7.82
C ASP A 90 5.33 -2.23 6.35
N PRO A 91 6.06 -3.16 5.70
CA PRO A 91 6.51 -2.97 4.32
C PRO A 91 5.37 -3.16 3.31
N VAL A 92 4.21 -3.69 3.71
CA VAL A 92 3.12 -3.95 2.78
C VAL A 92 2.48 -2.62 2.38
N PRO A 93 2.44 -2.28 1.07
CA PRO A 93 1.80 -1.05 0.61
C PRO A 93 0.34 -1.05 1.04
N SER A 94 -0.05 -0.07 1.87
CA SER A 94 -1.45 0.18 2.15
C SER A 94 -2.14 0.61 0.86
N ASP A 95 -3.28 0.00 0.55
CA ASP A 95 -4.00 0.28 -0.69
C ASP A 95 -4.71 1.63 -0.56
N ARG A 96 -3.95 2.71 -0.81
CA ARG A 96 -4.38 4.10 -0.58
C ARG A 96 -5.69 4.41 -1.28
N GLU A 97 -5.89 3.88 -2.49
CA GLU A 97 -7.12 4.07 -3.24
C GLU A 97 -8.31 3.41 -2.56
N TRP A 98 -8.14 2.17 -2.07
CA TRP A 98 -9.19 1.48 -1.32
C TRP A 98 -9.51 2.21 -0.02
N LEU A 99 -8.49 2.66 0.72
CA LEU A 99 -8.66 3.43 1.95
C LEU A 99 -9.41 4.76 1.68
N LEU A 100 -9.05 5.46 0.60
CA LEU A 100 -9.73 6.69 0.20
C LEU A 100 -11.18 6.44 -0.19
N ARG A 101 -11.47 5.37 -0.96
CA ARG A 101 -12.84 4.98 -1.33
C ARG A 101 -13.67 4.57 -0.12
N GLN A 102 -13.06 3.84 0.83
CA GLN A 102 -13.71 3.47 2.07
C GLN A 102 -14.05 4.73 2.89
N GLN A 103 -13.08 5.64 3.07
CA GLN A 103 -13.30 6.90 3.78
C GLN A 103 -14.35 7.78 3.10
N GLU A 104 -14.36 7.85 1.76
CA GLU A 104 -15.40 8.54 1.01
C GLU A 104 -16.79 7.93 1.25
N SER A 105 -16.88 6.59 1.28
CA SER A 105 -18.12 5.85 1.54
C SER A 105 -18.59 6.04 2.98
N ASP A 106 -17.69 5.92 3.95
CA ASP A 106 -17.98 6.08 5.38
C ASP A 106 -18.48 7.48 5.70
N LEU A 107 -17.87 8.51 5.09
CA LEU A 107 -18.31 9.90 5.23
C LEU A 107 -19.66 10.15 4.55
N ARG A 108 -19.88 9.61 3.34
CA ARG A 108 -21.16 9.76 2.62
C ARG A 108 -22.33 9.06 3.31
N LEU A 109 -22.09 7.90 3.90
CA LEU A 109 -23.09 7.11 4.60
C LEU A 109 -23.30 7.58 6.05
N GLY A 110 -22.52 8.58 6.51
CA GLY A 110 -22.58 9.08 7.87
C GLY A 110 -22.16 8.06 8.92
N VAL A 111 -21.34 7.06 8.55
CA VAL A 111 -20.78 6.05 9.46
C VAL A 111 -19.68 6.66 10.33
N ARG A 112 -18.94 7.63 9.77
CA ARG A 112 -17.81 8.30 10.44
C ARG A 112 -17.91 9.81 10.31
N SER A 113 -17.40 10.51 11.31
CA SER A 113 -17.25 11.98 11.26
C SER A 113 -15.95 12.38 10.57
N ILE A 114 -15.90 13.63 10.10
CA ILE A 114 -14.71 14.18 9.42
C ILE A 114 -13.54 14.27 10.41
N ASN A 115 -13.80 14.54 11.68
CA ASN A 115 -12.75 14.59 12.71
C ASN A 115 -12.18 13.20 13.04
N GLU A 116 -12.98 12.14 12.97
CA GLU A 116 -12.48 10.76 13.13
C GLU A 116 -11.51 10.39 12.01
N VAL A 117 -11.85 10.71 10.76
CA VAL A 117 -10.97 10.47 9.60
C VAL A 117 -9.71 11.34 9.66
N ARG A 118 -9.81 12.59 10.17
CA ARG A 118 -8.65 13.46 10.37
C ARG A 118 -7.72 12.96 11.48
N ALA A 119 -8.27 12.44 12.57
CA ALA A 119 -7.49 11.84 13.66
C ALA A 119 -6.68 10.64 13.16
N GLU A 120 -7.26 9.76 12.33
CA GLU A 120 -6.52 8.66 11.71
C GLU A 120 -5.38 9.10 10.80
N ARG A 121 -5.53 10.26 10.15
CA ARG A 121 -4.51 10.87 9.29
C ARG A 121 -3.50 11.73 10.06
N GLY A 122 -3.63 11.84 11.39
CA GLY A 122 -2.80 12.70 12.22
C GLY A 122 -3.00 14.20 11.98
N LEU A 123 -4.14 14.60 11.42
CA LEU A 123 -4.49 16.00 11.16
C LEU A 123 -5.23 16.60 12.37
N PRO A 124 -5.04 17.90 12.68
CA PRO A 124 -5.76 18.55 13.77
C PRO A 124 -7.27 18.59 13.50
N PRO A 125 -8.11 18.46 14.55
CA PRO A 125 -9.56 18.49 14.42
C PRO A 125 -10.06 19.87 13.99
N VAL A 126 -11.23 19.90 13.36
CA VAL A 126 -11.90 21.12 12.91
C VAL A 126 -13.26 21.28 13.62
N PRO A 127 -13.70 22.50 13.98
CA PRO A 127 -14.93 22.70 14.76
C PRO A 127 -16.22 22.17 14.10
N TRP A 128 -16.22 22.03 12.78
CA TRP A 128 -17.35 21.56 11.99
C TRP A 128 -17.27 20.06 11.65
N GLY A 129 -16.22 19.37 12.09
CA GLY A 129 -15.90 18.01 11.65
C GLY A 129 -16.57 16.89 12.45
N ASP A 130 -17.26 17.21 13.56
CA ASP A 130 -17.95 16.23 14.40
C ASP A 130 -19.37 15.91 13.92
N ARG A 131 -19.89 16.66 12.93
CA ARG A 131 -21.22 16.43 12.37
C ARG A 131 -21.15 15.31 11.33
N LEU A 132 -22.00 14.29 11.47
CA LEU A 132 -22.18 13.27 10.45
C LEU A 132 -22.81 13.91 9.21
N VAL A 133 -22.23 13.67 8.04
CA VAL A 133 -22.76 14.16 6.77
C VAL A 133 -23.91 13.24 6.36
N SER A 134 -25.05 13.34 7.06
CA SER A 134 -26.30 12.73 6.62
C SER A 134 -26.67 13.38 5.28
N GLY A 135 -26.85 12.56 4.25
CA GLY A 135 -27.06 13.00 2.87
C GLY A 135 -28.28 13.88 2.66
N GLU A 136 -28.12 15.19 2.89
CA GLU A 136 -28.72 16.25 2.11
C GLU A 136 -27.63 17.31 1.90
N PRO A 137 -27.43 17.82 0.67
CA PRO A 137 -26.54 18.95 0.45
C PRO A 137 -27.20 20.20 1.04
N GLU A 138 -26.99 20.42 2.34
CA GLU A 138 -27.36 21.68 2.98
C GLU A 138 -26.48 22.76 2.32
N SER A 139 -27.14 23.59 1.50
CA SER A 139 -26.48 24.70 0.81
C SER A 139 -25.77 25.59 1.82
N PRO A 140 -24.59 26.16 1.48
CA PRO A 140 -23.84 26.98 2.43
C PRO A 140 -24.74 28.11 2.96
N PRO A 141 -24.67 28.43 4.26
CA PRO A 141 -25.55 29.42 4.86
C PRO A 141 -25.32 30.76 4.15
N VAL A 142 -26.39 31.25 3.51
CA VAL A 142 -26.43 32.59 2.93
C VAL A 142 -26.18 33.57 4.09
N ALA A 143 -25.07 34.28 4.03
CA ALA A 143 -24.76 35.33 4.98
C ALA A 143 -25.90 36.36 4.96
N ASP A 144 -26.55 36.57 6.11
CA ASP A 144 -27.59 37.56 6.31
C ASP A 144 -27.10 38.93 5.86
N ALA A 145 -27.69 39.46 4.79
CA ALA A 145 -27.50 40.84 4.39
C ALA A 145 -28.32 41.73 5.34
N PRO A 146 -27.73 42.75 5.99
CA PRO A 146 -28.46 43.59 6.92
C PRO A 146 -29.36 44.57 6.18
N GLY A 147 -30.62 44.67 6.65
CA GLY A 147 -31.34 45.95 6.72
C GLY A 147 -32.32 46.26 5.59
N SER A 148 -33.55 45.78 5.74
CA SER A 148 -34.73 46.43 5.15
C SER A 148 -34.97 47.79 5.82
N ALA A 149 -34.65 48.89 5.12
CA ALA A 149 -35.11 50.22 5.47
C ALA A 149 -36.41 50.52 4.71
N ARG A 150 -37.50 50.62 5.47
CA ARG A 150 -38.83 51.06 5.05
C ARG A 150 -38.75 52.44 4.36
N SER A 151 -39.35 52.57 3.18
CA SER A 151 -39.76 53.89 2.64
C SER A 151 -41.28 53.90 2.51
N SER A 152 -41.88 54.72 3.36
CA SER A 152 -43.31 55.06 3.41
C SER A 152 -43.74 55.84 2.18
N ARG A 153 -44.92 55.48 1.66
CA ARG A 153 -45.70 56.17 0.63
C ARG A 153 -45.83 57.68 0.89
N ARG A 154 -45.72 58.47 -0.16
CA ARG A 154 -46.53 59.67 -0.41
C ARG A 154 -47.03 59.61 -1.84
#